data_AF-A0A543P0U1-F1
#
_entry.id   AF-A0A543P0U1-F1
#
_cell.length_a   1.000
_cell.length_b   1.000
_cell.length_c   1.000
_cell.angle_alpha   90.00
_cell.angle_beta   90.00
_cell.angle_gamma   90.00
#
_symmetry.space_group_name_H-M   'P 1'
#
loop_
_entity.id
_entity.type
_entity.pdbx_description
1 polymer ?
#
loop_
_entity_poly.entity_id
_entity_poly.type
_entity_poly.pdbx_seq_one_letter_code
_entity_poly.pdbx_strand_id
1 'polypeptide(L)'
;MRTRIRTFAPLALAVALTAACGESGSSGTGGGDGGGGGTAASGEACAPIAGDQLVVLEDDQSLQNADNIIPAVNAAAAQANPALLPALDAVSAELTTDELVEMNAAVDVERQSAEDVAAAWVEDNIDTGSLEQGSGTIAVGGANFTESTVLANIYADVLAAAGFDATVQEVGNRELYLPALQRGEIQVFPEYLSTVTEFIEGDEANQVASGDVEATVEALMPLAEEAGLVFGEPSEAADQNAFAVTQAFADELGVSTLSELAEACGDGSLVLGGPGECPERPFCQPGLEETYGLEFAGFQELDAGGPLTKAAIQQGEVSLGLVFSSDGALAQG
;
A
#
# COMPACT_ATOMS: atom_id res chain seq x y z
N MET A 1 47.99 -33.69 -17.97
CA MET A 1 48.15 -35.03 -18.61
C MET A 1 46.74 -35.62 -18.76
N ARG A 2 46.31 -35.83 -20.02
CA ARG A 2 45.13 -36.60 -20.49
C ARG A 2 43.71 -36.04 -20.28
N THR A 3 43.39 -35.13 -21.20
CA THR A 3 42.09 -34.85 -21.82
C THR A 3 41.40 -36.14 -22.33
N ARG A 4 40.07 -36.27 -22.14
CA ARG A 4 39.24 -37.23 -22.91
C ARG A 4 38.07 -36.50 -23.55
N ILE A 5 38.21 -36.28 -24.85
CA ILE A 5 37.19 -35.80 -25.78
C ILE A 5 36.36 -37.02 -26.22
N ARG A 6 35.03 -36.94 -26.15
CA ARG A 6 34.11 -37.90 -26.79
C ARG A 6 33.28 -37.16 -27.83
N THR A 7 33.60 -37.44 -29.09
CA THR A 7 32.85 -37.09 -30.29
C THR A 7 31.71 -38.08 -30.50
N PHE A 8 30.48 -37.59 -30.69
CA PHE A 8 29.41 -38.32 -31.36
C PHE A 8 28.85 -37.44 -32.48
N ALA A 9 28.89 -37.97 -33.70
CA ALA A 9 28.33 -37.38 -34.91
C ALA A 9 26.84 -37.73 -35.06
N PRO A 10 26.06 -36.96 -35.85
CA PRO A 10 24.60 -36.98 -35.82
C PRO A 10 24.01 -38.03 -36.76
N LEU A 11 22.85 -38.58 -36.38
CA LEU A 11 22.02 -39.39 -37.27
C LEU A 11 20.91 -38.49 -37.84
N ALA A 12 21.00 -38.20 -39.13
CA ALA A 12 19.93 -37.59 -39.91
C ALA A 12 18.95 -38.67 -40.38
N LEU A 13 17.64 -38.44 -40.19
CA LEU A 13 16.60 -39.16 -40.91
C LEU A 13 15.57 -38.14 -41.41
N ALA A 14 15.61 -37.90 -42.72
CA ALA A 14 14.54 -37.27 -43.48
C ALA A 14 13.42 -38.30 -43.70
N VAL A 15 12.17 -37.85 -43.88
CA VAL A 15 11.26 -38.30 -44.97
C VAL A 15 9.89 -37.56 -44.92
N ALA A 16 9.55 -37.06 -46.11
CA ALA A 16 8.25 -36.83 -46.76
C ALA A 16 7.27 -35.76 -46.26
N LEU A 17 7.17 -34.72 -47.12
CA LEU A 17 5.97 -33.93 -47.38
C LEU A 17 4.81 -34.81 -47.89
N THR A 18 3.60 -34.51 -47.44
CA THR A 18 2.39 -34.63 -48.25
C THR A 18 1.57 -33.36 -48.13
N ALA A 19 1.48 -32.63 -49.23
CA ALA A 19 0.52 -31.56 -49.44
C ALA A 19 -0.88 -32.17 -49.64
N ALA A 20 -1.89 -31.54 -49.05
CA ALA A 20 -3.28 -31.69 -49.46
C ALA A 20 -3.92 -30.30 -49.48
N CYS A 21 -4.33 -29.90 -50.67
CA CYS A 21 -5.13 -28.71 -50.95
C CYS A 21 -6.60 -28.93 -50.56
N GLY A 22 -7.28 -27.85 -50.17
CA GLY A 22 -8.73 -27.78 -50.02
C GLY A 22 -9.21 -26.32 -49.96
N GLU A 23 -9.69 -25.82 -51.10
CA GLU A 23 -10.28 -24.50 -51.39
C GLU A 23 -11.62 -24.25 -50.67
N SER A 24 -11.89 -23.06 -50.10
CA SER A 24 -12.61 -21.89 -50.69
C SER A 24 -13.85 -21.53 -49.85
N GLY A 25 -14.11 -20.22 -49.66
CA GLY A 25 -15.31 -19.76 -48.95
C GLY A 25 -15.29 -18.26 -48.62
N SER A 26 -15.33 -17.42 -49.65
CA SER A 26 -15.55 -15.97 -49.59
C SER A 26 -16.96 -15.61 -49.10
N SER A 27 -17.13 -14.59 -48.25
CA SER A 27 -17.87 -13.35 -48.57
C SER A 27 -18.14 -12.48 -47.34
N GLY A 28 -18.00 -11.17 -47.48
CA GLY A 28 -18.70 -10.19 -46.66
C GLY A 28 -17.89 -8.99 -46.22
N THR A 29 -17.57 -8.07 -47.13
CA THR A 29 -17.25 -6.67 -46.77
C THR A 29 -18.55 -5.89 -46.57
N GLY A 30 -18.68 -5.23 -45.43
CA GLY A 30 -19.68 -4.17 -45.20
C GLY A 30 -19.10 -3.17 -44.20
N GLY A 31 -18.49 -2.11 -44.71
CA GLY A 31 -17.97 -1.01 -43.89
C GLY A 31 -19.07 -0.04 -43.46
N GLY A 32 -18.79 0.66 -42.36
CA GLY A 32 -19.57 1.79 -41.87
C GLY A 32 -19.01 2.27 -40.54
N ASP A 33 -18.09 3.22 -40.59
CA ASP A 33 -17.54 3.95 -39.45
C ASP A 33 -18.63 4.65 -38.62
N GLY A 34 -18.47 4.56 -37.30
CA GLY A 34 -19.11 5.41 -36.31
C GLY A 34 -18.25 5.42 -35.06
N GLY A 35 -17.44 6.47 -34.89
CA GLY A 35 -16.48 6.60 -33.79
C GLY A 35 -17.13 6.69 -32.42
N GLY A 36 -16.51 6.00 -31.47
CA GLY A 36 -16.72 6.01 -30.03
C GLY A 36 -15.71 5.02 -29.46
N GLY A 37 -14.50 5.50 -29.15
CA GLY A 37 -13.40 4.70 -28.64
C GLY A 37 -13.72 4.19 -27.24
N GLY A 38 -13.79 2.88 -27.12
CA GLY A 38 -13.99 2.09 -25.91
C GLY A 38 -13.91 0.64 -26.36
N THR A 39 -12.72 0.20 -26.73
CA THR A 39 -12.47 -1.22 -26.99
C THR A 39 -12.41 -1.92 -25.65
N ALA A 40 -13.56 -2.42 -25.18
CA ALA A 40 -13.59 -3.39 -24.10
C ALA A 40 -12.64 -4.54 -24.48
N ALA A 41 -11.58 -4.69 -23.71
CA ALA A 41 -10.58 -5.72 -23.93
C ALA A 41 -11.26 -7.05 -23.55
N SER A 42 -11.51 -7.93 -24.53
CA SER A 42 -12.12 -9.24 -24.28
C SER A 42 -11.19 -10.11 -23.42
N GLY A 43 -11.73 -11.04 -22.61
CA GLY A 43 -11.01 -11.91 -21.66
C GLY A 43 -9.73 -12.66 -22.06
N GLU A 44 -9.21 -12.55 -23.30
CA GLU A 44 -7.82 -12.93 -23.64
C GLU A 44 -6.82 -11.82 -23.29
N ALA A 45 -7.23 -10.55 -23.32
CA ALA A 45 -6.43 -9.38 -22.95
C ALA A 45 -6.34 -9.16 -21.42
N CYS A 46 -7.32 -9.68 -20.68
CA CYS A 46 -7.39 -9.61 -19.22
C CYS A 46 -6.72 -10.81 -18.52
N ALA A 47 -6.08 -11.68 -19.29
CA ALA A 47 -5.25 -12.75 -18.75
C ALA A 47 -4.04 -12.13 -18.01
N PRO A 48 -3.63 -12.70 -16.86
CA PRO A 48 -2.47 -12.20 -16.13
C PRO A 48 -1.22 -12.07 -17.02
N ILE A 49 -0.52 -10.95 -16.92
CA ILE A 49 0.75 -10.73 -17.61
C ILE A 49 1.89 -10.75 -16.58
N ALA A 50 2.85 -11.66 -16.78
CA ALA A 50 4.04 -11.72 -15.96
C ALA A 50 4.93 -10.49 -16.16
N GLY A 51 5.58 -10.03 -15.09
CA GLY A 51 6.47 -8.87 -15.08
C GLY A 51 7.12 -8.69 -13.72
N ASP A 52 8.35 -8.18 -13.70
CA ASP A 52 9.11 -8.05 -12.45
C ASP A 52 8.64 -6.86 -11.58
N GLN A 53 8.03 -5.85 -12.20
CA GLN A 53 7.57 -4.63 -11.54
C GLN A 53 6.08 -4.70 -11.22
N LEU A 54 5.74 -4.37 -9.99
CA LEU A 54 4.37 -4.24 -9.50
C LEU A 54 3.95 -2.77 -9.51
N VAL A 55 2.66 -2.53 -9.71
CA VAL A 55 2.04 -1.22 -9.56
C VAL A 55 0.72 -1.39 -8.81
N VAL A 56 0.50 -0.53 -7.82
CA VAL A 56 -0.77 -0.44 -7.10
C VAL A 56 -1.74 0.37 -7.93
N LEU A 57 -2.95 -0.14 -8.11
CA LEU A 57 -4.03 0.61 -8.74
C LEU A 57 -4.69 1.52 -7.71
N GLU A 58 -5.00 2.76 -8.12
CA GLU A 58 -5.70 3.72 -7.29
C GLU A 58 -7.10 3.19 -6.92
N ASP A 59 -7.43 3.26 -5.63
CA ASP A 59 -8.75 2.95 -5.08
C ASP A 59 -9.68 4.18 -5.21
N ASP A 60 -10.07 4.51 -6.44
CA ASP A 60 -10.74 5.76 -6.80
C ASP A 60 -12.19 5.92 -6.31
N GLN A 61 -12.75 4.87 -5.69
CA GLN A 61 -14.05 4.88 -5.02
C GLN A 61 -13.96 4.60 -3.50
N SER A 62 -12.75 4.65 -2.93
CA SER A 62 -12.51 4.58 -1.49
C SER A 62 -13.10 3.31 -0.84
N LEU A 63 -12.85 2.15 -1.45
CA LEU A 63 -13.27 0.86 -0.92
C LEU A 63 -12.54 0.54 0.40
N GLN A 64 -11.24 0.83 0.47
CA GLN A 64 -10.42 0.62 1.64
C GLN A 64 -10.61 1.77 2.62
N ASN A 65 -10.58 1.43 3.90
CA ASN A 65 -10.55 2.43 4.95
C ASN A 65 -9.26 3.26 4.84
N ALA A 66 -9.36 4.55 5.12
CA ALA A 66 -8.26 5.48 5.03
C ALA A 66 -7.33 5.34 6.24
N ASP A 67 -6.22 4.61 6.08
CA ASP A 67 -5.16 4.48 7.09
C ASP A 67 -4.02 5.47 6.81
N ASN A 68 -4.38 6.71 6.55
CA ASN A 68 -3.43 7.82 6.47
C ASN A 68 -2.66 7.96 7.78
N ILE A 69 -1.36 8.26 7.68
CA ILE A 69 -0.52 8.47 8.86
C ILE A 69 -0.96 9.76 9.55
N ILE A 70 -1.19 9.69 10.85
CA ILE A 70 -1.65 10.83 11.65
C ILE A 70 -0.91 10.87 12.99
N PRO A 71 -0.37 12.02 13.42
CA PRO A 71 0.30 12.11 14.71
C PRO A 71 -0.72 12.06 15.85
N ALA A 72 -0.53 11.11 16.78
CA ALA A 72 -1.28 11.02 18.02
C ALA A 72 -0.45 11.56 19.18
N VAL A 73 -1.01 12.49 19.96
CA VAL A 73 -0.31 13.15 21.06
C VAL A 73 -1.14 13.04 22.35
N ASN A 74 -0.47 12.78 23.47
CA ASN A 74 -1.13 12.87 24.77
C ASN A 74 -1.66 14.30 25.01
N ALA A 75 -2.93 14.47 25.38
CA ALA A 75 -3.56 15.78 25.47
C ALA A 75 -2.89 16.71 26.50
N ALA A 76 -2.42 16.18 27.63
CA ALA A 76 -1.72 16.99 28.62
C ALA A 76 -0.34 17.45 28.11
N ALA A 77 0.36 16.60 27.35
CA ALA A 77 1.62 16.96 26.71
C ALA A 77 1.43 18.04 25.63
N ALA A 78 0.41 17.89 24.77
CA ALA A 78 0.04 18.88 23.75
C ALA A 78 -0.32 20.24 24.39
N GLN A 79 -1.10 20.22 25.47
CA GLN A 79 -1.46 21.46 26.18
C GLN A 79 -0.24 22.14 26.84
N ALA A 80 0.69 21.35 27.38
CA ALA A 80 1.91 21.87 28.00
C ALA A 80 2.89 22.42 26.96
N ASN A 81 2.87 21.91 25.73
CA ASN A 81 3.80 22.23 24.66
C ASN A 81 3.06 22.49 23.34
N PRO A 82 2.57 23.71 23.09
CA PRO A 82 1.84 24.05 21.87
C PRO A 82 2.60 23.82 20.57
N ALA A 83 3.94 23.78 20.62
CA ALA A 83 4.82 23.52 19.47
C ALA A 83 4.86 22.04 19.04
N LEU A 84 4.33 21.10 19.83
CA LEU A 84 4.37 19.66 19.53
C LEU A 84 3.64 19.31 18.23
N LEU A 85 2.34 19.64 18.16
CA LEU A 85 1.50 19.29 17.01
C LEU A 85 1.98 19.97 15.72
N PRO A 86 2.25 21.30 15.68
CA PRO A 86 2.74 21.95 14.48
C PRO A 86 4.05 21.36 13.93
N ALA A 87 4.94 20.86 14.80
CA ALA A 87 6.15 20.20 14.36
C ALA A 87 5.85 18.83 13.72
N LEU A 88 4.91 18.07 14.28
CA LEU A 88 4.47 16.79 13.71
C LEU A 88 3.66 16.97 12.43
N ASP A 89 2.80 17.99 12.36
CA ASP A 89 2.02 18.32 11.17
C ASP A 89 2.91 18.76 10.00
N ALA A 90 4.11 19.30 10.28
CA ALA A 90 5.11 19.56 9.25
C ALA A 90 5.62 18.28 8.59
N VAL A 91 5.62 17.14 9.29
CA VAL A 91 5.87 15.83 8.68
C VAL A 91 4.68 15.42 7.82
N SER A 92 3.46 15.52 8.35
CA SER A 92 2.24 15.15 7.61
C SER A 92 2.09 15.91 6.29
N ALA A 93 2.50 17.18 6.26
CA ALA A 93 2.40 18.03 5.08
C ALA A 93 3.30 17.60 3.90
N GLU A 94 4.38 16.87 4.19
CA GLU A 94 5.34 16.44 3.17
C GLU A 94 5.26 14.93 2.89
N LEU A 95 4.86 14.12 3.88
CA LEU A 95 4.91 12.66 3.80
C LEU A 95 3.88 12.07 2.82
N THR A 96 4.38 11.36 1.81
CA THR A 96 3.62 10.64 0.79
C THR A 96 3.78 9.11 0.88
N THR A 97 2.85 8.36 0.28
CA THR A 97 2.92 6.89 0.27
C THR A 97 4.15 6.37 -0.48
N ASP A 98 4.53 7.01 -1.59
CA ASP A 98 5.72 6.63 -2.36
C ASP A 98 7.00 6.77 -1.52
N GLU A 99 7.10 7.81 -0.68
CA GLU A 99 8.23 7.96 0.24
C GLU A 99 8.23 6.90 1.34
N LEU A 100 7.05 6.52 1.87
CA LEU A 100 6.96 5.40 2.81
C LEU A 100 7.45 4.10 2.16
N VAL A 101 7.05 3.83 0.91
CA VAL A 101 7.53 2.68 0.14
C VAL A 101 9.06 2.70 0.05
N GLU A 102 9.67 3.82 -0.35
CA GLU A 102 11.12 3.95 -0.47
C GLU A 102 11.83 3.75 0.88
N MET A 103 11.33 4.36 1.95
CA MET A 103 11.91 4.23 3.29
C MET A 103 11.78 2.82 3.85
N ASN A 104 10.63 2.17 3.67
CA ASN A 104 10.42 0.77 4.05
C ASN A 104 11.36 -0.15 3.26
N ALA A 105 11.57 0.10 1.96
CA ALA A 105 12.50 -0.65 1.13
C ALA A 105 13.95 -0.50 1.61
N ALA A 106 14.38 0.72 1.95
CA ALA A 106 15.72 0.99 2.46
C ALA A 106 16.03 0.15 3.72
N VAL A 107 15.06 -0.03 4.61
CA VAL A 107 15.25 -0.85 5.81
C VAL A 107 15.13 -2.35 5.51
N ASP A 108 14.04 -2.79 4.91
CA ASP A 108 13.72 -4.23 4.81
C ASP A 108 14.54 -4.95 3.74
N VAL A 109 14.78 -4.26 2.61
CA VAL A 109 15.49 -4.80 1.45
C VAL A 109 16.97 -4.43 1.53
N GLU A 110 17.29 -3.14 1.69
CA GLU A 110 18.66 -2.64 1.63
C GLU A 110 19.42 -2.73 2.97
N ARG A 111 18.71 -3.03 4.06
CA ARG A 111 19.28 -3.23 5.41
C ARG A 111 19.92 -1.99 6.01
N GLN A 112 19.42 -0.81 5.63
CA GLN A 112 19.73 0.44 6.33
C GLN A 112 19.06 0.45 7.72
N SER A 113 19.57 1.25 8.65
CA SER A 113 18.91 1.45 9.95
C SER A 113 17.75 2.43 9.81
N ALA A 114 16.68 2.24 10.59
CA ALA A 114 15.53 3.13 10.57
C ALA A 114 15.92 4.57 10.99
N GLU A 115 16.89 4.70 11.89
CA GLU A 115 17.43 5.99 12.33
C GLU A 115 18.13 6.75 11.20
N ASP A 116 18.94 6.06 10.39
CA ASP A 116 19.68 6.72 9.29
C ASP A 116 18.72 7.11 8.16
N VAL A 117 17.72 6.26 7.87
CA VAL A 117 16.67 6.53 6.88
C VAL A 117 15.81 7.72 7.29
N ALA A 118 15.35 7.75 8.55
CA ALA A 118 14.57 8.86 9.08
C ALA A 118 15.34 10.18 9.05
N ALA A 119 16.59 10.18 9.50
CA ALA A 119 17.43 11.37 9.53
C ALA A 119 17.67 11.93 8.12
N ALA A 120 17.88 11.07 7.12
CA ALA A 120 18.03 11.48 5.73
C ALA A 120 16.73 12.10 5.19
N TRP A 121 15.58 11.46 5.43
CA TRP A 121 14.29 12.00 4.98
C TRP A 121 13.98 13.36 5.62
N VAL A 122 14.26 13.53 6.91
CA VAL A 122 14.07 14.82 7.60
C VAL A 122 15.00 15.91 7.06
N GLU A 123 16.26 15.58 6.76
CA GLU A 123 17.22 16.53 6.17
C GLU A 123 16.75 17.03 4.79
N ASP A 124 16.17 16.14 3.98
CA ASP A 124 15.76 16.45 2.61
C ASP A 124 14.41 17.16 2.52
N ASN A 125 13.46 16.87 3.42
CA ASN A 125 12.07 17.30 3.28
C ASN A 125 11.61 18.38 4.27
N ILE A 126 12.27 18.53 5.43
CA ILE A 126 11.77 19.43 6.48
C ILE A 126 12.62 20.70 6.60
N ASP A 127 11.99 21.89 6.45
CA ASP A 127 12.61 23.17 6.82
C ASP A 127 12.66 23.33 8.34
N THR A 128 13.61 22.64 8.96
CA THR A 128 13.85 22.65 10.42
C THR A 128 14.07 24.05 11.01
N GLY A 129 14.50 25.01 10.20
CA GLY A 129 14.70 26.40 10.64
C GLY A 129 13.40 27.18 10.86
N SER A 130 12.29 26.69 10.32
CA SER A 130 10.96 27.30 10.41
C SER A 130 10.12 26.76 11.58
N LEU A 131 10.56 25.66 12.21
CA LEU A 131 9.81 24.97 13.26
C LEU A 131 9.65 25.85 14.51
N GLU A 132 8.42 25.84 15.07
CA GLU A 132 8.15 26.47 16.35
C GLU A 132 8.97 25.80 17.45
N GLN A 133 9.64 26.61 18.27
CA GLN A 133 10.57 26.11 19.28
C GLN A 133 9.82 25.73 20.57
N GLY A 134 9.95 24.47 20.95
CA GLY A 134 9.49 23.91 22.22
C GLY A 134 10.65 23.65 23.20
N SER A 135 10.36 22.89 24.26
CA SER A 135 11.38 22.38 25.19
C SER A 135 10.80 21.26 26.06
N GLY A 136 11.69 20.47 26.65
CA GLY A 136 11.30 19.38 27.55
C GLY A 136 11.45 18.01 26.89
N THR A 137 11.31 16.97 27.70
CA THR A 137 11.51 15.58 27.26
C THR A 137 10.24 15.04 26.62
N ILE A 138 10.37 14.41 25.46
CA ILE A 138 9.28 13.78 24.72
C ILE A 138 9.67 12.35 24.36
N ALA A 139 8.94 11.38 24.89
CA ALA A 139 9.04 9.99 24.45
C ALA A 139 8.11 9.76 23.27
N VAL A 140 8.69 9.41 22.12
CA VAL A 140 7.99 9.03 20.90
C VAL A 140 7.89 7.51 20.88
N GLY A 141 6.68 6.96 20.87
CA GLY A 141 6.49 5.52 20.80
C GLY A 141 6.62 5.01 19.36
N GLY A 142 7.20 3.83 19.21
CA GLY A 142 7.17 3.04 17.98
C GLY A 142 6.61 1.63 18.24
N ALA A 143 5.92 1.09 17.25
CA ALA A 143 5.51 -0.32 17.25
C ALA A 143 6.65 -1.24 16.81
N ASN A 144 6.40 -2.54 16.81
CA ASN A 144 7.39 -3.57 16.51
C ASN A 144 7.43 -3.96 15.02
N PHE A 145 7.34 -2.98 14.13
CA PHE A 145 7.49 -3.16 12.68
C PHE A 145 8.20 -1.97 12.04
N THR A 146 8.71 -2.20 10.82
CA THR A 146 9.65 -1.32 10.11
C THR A 146 9.11 0.11 9.96
N GLU A 147 7.95 0.27 9.34
CA GLU A 147 7.40 1.59 9.06
C GLU A 147 7.16 2.40 10.33
N SER A 148 6.51 1.83 11.34
CA SER A 148 6.29 2.52 12.63
C SER A 148 7.60 2.92 13.31
N THR A 149 8.66 2.12 13.15
CA THR A 149 9.99 2.46 13.68
C THR A 149 10.61 3.63 12.91
N VAL A 150 10.50 3.65 11.58
CA VAL A 150 10.96 4.78 10.74
C VAL A 150 10.19 6.06 11.09
N LEU A 151 8.86 6.00 11.09
CA LEU A 151 7.98 7.13 11.44
C LEU A 151 8.26 7.68 12.85
N ALA A 152 8.46 6.81 13.83
CA ALA A 152 8.80 7.23 15.19
C ALA A 152 10.14 7.98 15.25
N ASN A 153 11.13 7.57 14.45
CA ASN A 153 12.40 8.29 14.34
C ASN A 153 12.26 9.62 13.60
N ILE A 154 11.47 9.69 12.52
CA ILE A 154 11.15 10.96 11.82
C ILE A 154 10.53 11.95 12.81
N TYR A 155 9.53 11.51 13.58
CA TYR A 155 8.90 12.34 14.61
C TYR A 155 9.91 12.78 15.67
N ALA A 156 10.78 11.89 16.14
CA ALA A 156 11.80 12.25 17.13
C ALA A 156 12.80 13.28 16.59
N ASP A 157 13.26 13.13 15.34
CA ASP A 157 14.23 14.02 14.71
C ASP A 157 13.64 15.42 14.46
N VAL A 158 12.39 15.50 13.99
CA VAL A 158 11.69 16.79 13.80
C VAL A 158 11.41 17.47 15.14
N LEU A 159 11.00 16.72 16.17
CA LEU A 159 10.83 17.28 17.51
C LEU A 159 12.17 17.74 18.12
N ALA A 160 13.27 17.01 17.88
CA ALA A 160 14.59 17.44 18.31
C ALA A 160 15.03 18.74 17.62
N ALA A 161 14.75 18.88 16.31
CA ALA A 161 14.98 20.12 15.57
C ALA A 161 14.10 21.29 16.07
N ALA A 162 12.89 20.98 16.55
CA ALA A 162 12.00 21.92 17.24
C ALA A 162 12.41 22.23 18.70
N GLY A 163 13.55 21.72 19.18
CA GLY A 163 14.11 22.06 20.50
C GLY A 163 13.67 21.15 21.65
N PHE A 164 12.94 20.07 21.38
CA PHE A 164 12.61 19.05 22.38
C PHE A 164 13.78 18.08 22.63
N ASP A 165 13.82 17.47 23.81
CA ASP A 165 14.68 16.31 24.10
C ASP A 165 13.87 15.05 23.78
N ALA A 166 13.78 14.75 22.48
CA ALA A 166 12.94 13.68 21.96
C ALA A 166 13.71 12.35 21.87
N THR A 167 13.08 11.26 22.31
CA THR A 167 13.66 9.91 22.25
C THR A 167 12.63 8.89 21.82
N VAL A 168 13.01 7.99 20.91
CA VAL A 168 12.18 6.86 20.51
C VAL A 168 12.18 5.77 21.58
N GLN A 169 11.00 5.22 21.86
CA GLN A 169 10.80 4.05 22.71
C GLN A 169 9.93 3.02 21.95
N GLU A 170 10.47 1.84 21.72
CA GLU A 170 9.67 0.72 21.23
C GLU A 170 8.74 0.22 22.36
N VAL A 171 7.44 0.21 22.10
CA VAL A 171 6.42 -0.20 23.10
C VAL A 171 5.69 -1.48 22.67
N GLY A 172 5.70 -1.80 21.37
CA GLY A 172 5.09 -3.02 20.81
C GLY A 172 3.73 -2.74 20.17
N ASN A 173 2.74 -3.58 20.44
CA ASN A 173 1.42 -3.51 19.82
C ASN A 173 0.49 -2.45 20.46
N ARG A 174 -0.58 -2.09 19.75
CA ARG A 174 -1.53 -1.01 20.12
C ARG A 174 -2.20 -1.21 21.47
N GLU A 175 -2.50 -2.45 21.85
CA GLU A 175 -3.03 -2.81 23.16
C GLU A 175 -2.10 -2.43 24.32
N LEU A 176 -0.79 -2.31 24.05
CA LEU A 176 0.19 -1.90 25.03
C LEU A 176 0.49 -0.41 24.95
N TYR A 177 0.74 0.12 23.75
CA TYR A 177 1.18 1.51 23.61
C TYR A 177 0.06 2.52 23.74
N LEU A 178 -1.17 2.23 23.30
CA LEU A 178 -2.24 3.22 23.33
C LEU A 178 -2.61 3.59 24.78
N PRO A 179 -2.77 2.63 25.72
CA PRO A 179 -2.93 2.98 27.13
C PRO A 179 -1.72 3.73 27.72
N ALA A 180 -0.51 3.47 27.24
CA ALA A 180 0.69 4.19 27.68
C ALA A 180 0.69 5.64 27.17
N LEU A 181 0.25 5.87 25.92
CA LEU A 181 0.05 7.19 25.33
C LEU A 181 -1.03 7.98 26.07
N GLN A 182 -2.18 7.37 26.36
CA GLN A 182 -3.28 7.98 27.13
C GLN A 182 -2.82 8.38 28.54
N ARG A 183 -2.00 7.55 29.21
CA ARG A 183 -1.43 7.87 30.52
C ARG A 183 -0.25 8.85 30.48
N GLY A 184 0.25 9.19 29.29
CA GLY A 184 1.41 10.05 29.11
C GLY A 184 2.72 9.40 29.54
N GLU A 185 2.82 8.06 29.52
CA GLU A 185 4.08 7.32 29.68
C GLU A 185 4.96 7.47 28.44
N ILE A 186 4.32 7.50 27.26
CA ILE A 186 4.84 8.08 26.01
C ILE A 186 3.95 9.26 25.63
N GLN A 187 4.48 10.24 24.89
CA GLN A 187 3.74 11.47 24.58
C GLN A 187 3.30 11.57 23.13
N VAL A 188 3.99 10.91 22.21
CA VAL A 188 3.73 10.98 20.76
C VAL A 188 3.76 9.58 20.16
N PHE A 189 2.92 9.31 19.17
CA PHE A 189 2.94 8.08 18.38
C PHE A 189 2.49 8.35 16.93
N PRO A 190 3.14 7.77 15.90
CA PRO A 190 2.60 7.77 14.54
C PRO A 190 1.48 6.73 14.41
N GLU A 191 0.24 7.19 14.23
CA GLU A 191 -0.94 6.32 14.13
C GLU A 191 -1.49 6.24 12.71
N TYR A 192 -2.36 5.25 12.52
CA TYR A 192 -3.05 4.96 11.27
C TYR A 192 -4.53 5.32 11.45
N LEU A 193 -5.01 6.29 10.68
CA LEU A 193 -6.24 7.03 10.96
C LEU A 193 -7.47 6.14 11.22
N SER A 194 -7.83 5.26 10.28
CA SER A 194 -9.01 4.40 10.45
C SER A 194 -8.81 3.38 11.55
N THR A 195 -7.65 2.72 11.58
CA THR A 195 -7.34 1.67 12.54
C THR A 195 -7.34 2.20 13.98
N VAL A 196 -6.79 3.38 14.25
CA VAL A 196 -6.82 3.97 15.60
C VAL A 196 -8.23 4.41 15.98
N THR A 197 -9.00 4.92 15.02
CA THR A 197 -10.39 5.33 15.24
C THR A 197 -11.24 4.16 15.71
N GLU A 198 -11.20 3.05 14.98
CA GLU A 198 -11.92 1.82 15.34
C GLU A 198 -11.42 1.21 16.65
N PHE A 199 -10.12 1.28 16.90
CA PHE A 199 -9.55 0.74 18.14
C PHE A 199 -10.03 1.53 19.38
N ILE A 200 -10.16 2.86 19.28
CA ILE A 200 -10.66 3.69 20.39
C ILE A 200 -12.18 3.51 20.56
N GLU A 201 -12.92 3.40 19.46
CA GLU A 201 -14.37 3.17 19.47
C GLU A 201 -14.72 1.83 20.13
N GLY A 202 -14.07 0.74 19.69
CA GLY A 202 -14.10 -0.56 20.36
C GLY A 202 -15.37 -1.41 20.17
N ASP A 203 -16.33 -0.96 19.36
CA ASP A 203 -17.50 -1.70 18.90
C ASP A 203 -17.32 -2.18 17.45
N GLU A 204 -16.72 -3.37 17.31
CA GLU A 204 -16.48 -4.01 16.01
C GLU A 204 -17.75 -4.18 15.14
N ALA A 205 -18.95 -4.07 15.72
CA ALA A 205 -20.22 -4.16 15.00
C ALA A 205 -20.67 -2.82 14.39
N ASN A 206 -20.13 -1.68 14.84
CA ASN A 206 -20.55 -0.34 14.45
C ASN A 206 -19.34 0.53 14.10
N GLN A 207 -18.60 0.12 13.08
CA GLN A 207 -17.46 0.89 12.57
C GLN A 207 -17.88 2.31 12.15
N VAL A 208 -17.04 3.28 12.50
CA VAL A 208 -17.26 4.73 12.27
C VAL A 208 -16.25 5.33 11.29
N ALA A 209 -15.13 4.66 11.07
CA ALA A 209 -14.14 4.99 10.05
C ALA A 209 -14.59 4.53 8.66
N SER A 210 -14.01 5.16 7.64
CA SER A 210 -14.30 4.86 6.24
C SER A 210 -13.11 5.19 5.35
N GLY A 211 -13.23 4.99 4.04
CA GLY A 211 -12.27 5.49 3.06
C GLY A 211 -12.26 7.01 2.87
N ASP A 212 -13.20 7.74 3.49
CA ASP A 212 -13.20 9.21 3.50
C ASP A 212 -12.38 9.72 4.70
N VAL A 213 -11.25 10.36 4.40
CA VAL A 213 -10.30 10.90 5.39
C VAL A 213 -10.97 11.95 6.27
N GLU A 214 -11.71 12.90 5.68
CA GLU A 214 -12.34 13.99 6.44
C GLU A 214 -13.42 13.44 7.37
N ALA A 215 -14.28 12.55 6.88
CA ALA A 215 -15.32 11.91 7.68
C ALA A 215 -14.72 11.07 8.83
N THR A 216 -13.61 10.37 8.58
CA THR A 216 -12.94 9.57 9.60
C THR A 216 -12.27 10.45 10.66
N VAL A 217 -11.64 11.55 10.27
CA VAL A 217 -11.11 12.54 11.23
C VAL A 217 -12.26 13.13 12.07
N GLU A 218 -13.38 13.50 11.46
CA GLU A 218 -14.55 14.01 12.19
C GLU A 218 -15.08 12.99 13.22
N ALA A 219 -15.08 11.70 12.88
CA ALA A 219 -15.46 10.62 13.79
C ALA A 219 -14.43 10.41 14.92
N LEU A 220 -13.13 10.54 14.63
CA LEU A 220 -12.04 10.38 15.60
C LEU A 220 -12.02 11.47 16.67
N MET A 221 -12.32 12.72 16.32
CA MET A 221 -12.19 13.86 17.24
C MET A 221 -12.87 13.68 18.62
N PRO A 222 -14.17 13.32 18.71
CA PRO A 222 -14.82 13.12 20.01
C PRO A 222 -14.23 11.92 20.77
N LEU A 223 -13.85 10.84 20.07
CA LEU A 223 -13.24 9.66 20.67
C LEU A 223 -11.87 9.99 21.26
N ALA A 224 -11.07 10.79 20.56
CA ALA A 224 -9.77 11.27 21.01
C ALA A 224 -9.88 12.12 22.29
N GLU A 225 -10.85 13.04 22.35
CA GLU A 225 -11.09 13.87 23.55
C GLU A 225 -11.40 12.99 24.76
N GLU A 226 -12.28 12.00 24.61
CA GLU A 226 -12.62 11.06 25.68
C GLU A 226 -11.43 10.17 26.10
N ALA A 227 -10.57 9.82 25.13
CA ALA A 227 -9.34 9.06 25.35
C ALA A 227 -8.20 9.89 25.97
N GLY A 228 -8.35 11.22 26.08
CA GLY A 228 -7.27 12.09 26.55
C GLY A 228 -6.13 12.24 25.55
N LEU A 229 -6.46 12.19 24.26
CA LEU A 229 -5.55 12.32 23.13
C LEU A 229 -5.92 13.53 22.28
N VAL A 230 -4.93 14.04 21.55
CA VAL A 230 -5.11 15.02 20.49
C VAL A 230 -4.39 14.49 19.27
N PHE A 231 -5.05 14.53 18.12
CA PHE A 231 -4.46 14.16 16.84
C PHE A 231 -4.15 15.42 16.03
N GLY A 232 -3.10 15.36 15.22
CA GLY A 232 -2.77 16.41 14.26
C GLY A 232 -3.45 16.21 12.91
N GLU A 233 -2.82 16.68 11.85
CA GLU A 233 -3.31 16.54 10.49
C GLU A 233 -2.86 15.20 9.88
N PRO A 234 -3.75 14.47 9.18
CA PRO A 234 -3.35 13.26 8.45
C PRO A 234 -2.46 13.63 7.26
N SER A 235 -1.46 12.80 6.95
CA SER A 235 -0.61 12.93 5.77
C SER A 235 -1.31 12.42 4.50
N GLU A 236 -0.73 12.71 3.33
CA GLU A 236 -1.11 12.01 2.10
C GLU A 236 -0.74 10.52 2.18
N ALA A 237 0.37 10.21 2.85
CA ALA A 237 0.81 8.83 3.03
C ALA A 237 -0.19 7.98 3.80
N ALA A 238 -0.40 6.75 3.31
CA ALA A 238 -1.24 5.75 3.94
C ALA A 238 -0.59 4.37 3.90
N ASP A 239 -0.79 3.59 4.98
CA ASP A 239 -0.53 2.15 5.01
C ASP A 239 -1.87 1.42 5.19
N GLN A 240 -2.46 1.10 4.05
CA GLN A 240 -3.71 0.36 3.94
C GLN A 240 -3.57 -0.80 2.99
N ASN A 241 -4.52 -1.74 3.06
CA ASN A 241 -4.74 -2.70 2.00
C ASN A 241 -4.84 -1.98 0.65
N ALA A 242 -4.30 -2.60 -0.38
CA ALA A 242 -4.34 -2.12 -1.75
C ALA A 242 -4.35 -3.29 -2.71
N PHE A 243 -4.49 -3.03 -4.01
CA PHE A 243 -4.48 -4.07 -5.03
C PHE A 243 -3.47 -3.75 -6.11
N ALA A 244 -2.55 -4.68 -6.33
CA ALA A 244 -1.48 -4.54 -7.30
C ALA A 244 -1.64 -5.48 -8.48
N VAL A 245 -1.16 -5.00 -9.62
CA VAL A 245 -0.96 -5.75 -10.86
C VAL A 245 0.50 -5.62 -11.27
N THR A 246 0.93 -6.32 -12.33
CA THR A 246 2.23 -6.01 -12.93
C THR A 246 2.14 -4.73 -13.75
N GLN A 247 3.23 -3.94 -13.82
CA GLN A 247 3.30 -2.76 -14.68
C GLN A 247 2.99 -3.13 -16.15
N ALA A 248 3.48 -4.28 -16.60
CA ALA A 248 3.23 -4.77 -17.95
C ALA A 248 1.73 -5.03 -18.21
N PHE A 249 0.99 -5.53 -17.21
CA PHE A 249 -0.46 -5.70 -17.30
C PHE A 249 -1.20 -4.35 -17.32
N ALA A 250 -0.83 -3.44 -16.43
CA ALA A 250 -1.37 -2.08 -16.39
C ALA A 250 -1.16 -1.34 -17.71
N ASP A 251 0.06 -1.39 -18.27
CA ASP A 251 0.42 -0.73 -19.53
C ASP A 251 -0.33 -1.29 -20.74
N GLU A 252 -0.50 -2.62 -20.82
CA GLU A 252 -1.22 -3.28 -21.93
C GLU A 252 -2.69 -2.85 -21.94
N LEU A 253 -3.30 -2.71 -20.76
CA LEU A 253 -4.69 -2.29 -20.63
C LEU A 253 -4.86 -0.77 -20.60
N GLY A 254 -3.79 -0.03 -20.33
CA GLY A 254 -3.81 1.42 -20.12
C GLY A 254 -4.59 1.82 -18.87
N VAL A 255 -4.45 1.07 -17.77
CA VAL A 255 -5.19 1.28 -16.52
C VAL A 255 -4.27 1.73 -15.39
N SER A 256 -4.80 2.59 -14.53
CA SER A 256 -4.15 3.13 -13.33
C SER A 256 -5.05 3.07 -12.09
N THR A 257 -6.36 2.91 -12.27
CA THR A 257 -7.34 2.82 -11.17
C THR A 257 -8.11 1.49 -11.19
N LEU A 258 -8.74 1.16 -10.06
CA LEU A 258 -9.63 0.01 -9.95
C LEU A 258 -10.86 0.13 -10.85
N SER A 259 -11.44 1.34 -10.99
CA SER A 259 -12.55 1.56 -11.93
C SER A 259 -12.15 1.35 -13.38
N GLU A 260 -10.95 1.80 -13.78
CA GLU A 260 -10.43 1.58 -15.14
C GLU A 260 -10.20 0.09 -15.41
N LEU A 261 -9.67 -0.64 -14.42
CA LEU A 261 -9.56 -2.10 -14.50
C LEU A 261 -10.94 -2.77 -14.64
N ALA A 262 -11.94 -2.30 -13.90
CA ALA A 262 -13.30 -2.83 -14.00
C ALA A 262 -13.93 -2.59 -15.37
N GLU A 263 -13.74 -1.41 -15.96
CA GLU A 263 -14.19 -1.11 -17.33
C GLU A 263 -13.49 -2.01 -18.36
N ALA A 264 -12.19 -2.24 -18.20
CA ALA A 264 -11.40 -3.06 -19.11
C ALA A 264 -11.67 -4.57 -18.97
N CYS A 265 -11.81 -5.06 -17.73
CA CYS A 265 -11.68 -6.48 -17.38
C CYS A 265 -12.69 -6.98 -16.33
N GLY A 266 -13.78 -6.26 -16.06
CA GLY A 266 -14.87 -6.69 -15.18
C GLY A 266 -15.75 -7.82 -15.74
N ASP A 267 -15.31 -8.54 -16.78
CA ASP A 267 -16.11 -9.57 -17.50
C ASP A 267 -15.99 -10.98 -16.91
N GLY A 268 -15.34 -11.13 -15.77
CA GLY A 268 -15.15 -12.41 -15.09
C GLY A 268 -13.88 -13.16 -15.51
N SER A 269 -12.94 -12.51 -16.18
CA SER A 269 -11.69 -13.13 -16.66
C SER A 269 -10.50 -12.99 -15.69
N LEU A 270 -10.59 -12.11 -14.68
CA LEU A 270 -9.51 -11.84 -13.74
C LEU A 270 -9.33 -12.98 -12.73
N VAL A 271 -8.10 -13.20 -12.29
CA VAL A 271 -7.79 -14.09 -11.14
C VAL A 271 -7.32 -13.23 -9.98
N LEU A 272 -7.98 -13.34 -8.84
CA LEU A 272 -7.62 -12.61 -7.61
C LEU A 272 -6.67 -13.45 -6.73
N GLY A 273 -5.62 -12.83 -6.23
CA GLY A 273 -4.71 -13.40 -5.23
C GLY A 273 -4.81 -12.69 -3.89
N GLY A 274 -4.80 -13.43 -2.79
CA GLY A 274 -4.80 -12.82 -1.46
C GLY A 274 -4.94 -13.84 -0.33
N PRO A 275 -5.09 -13.37 0.92
CA PRO A 275 -5.24 -14.25 2.07
C PRO A 275 -6.55 -15.04 2.00
N GLY A 276 -6.58 -16.24 2.59
CA GLY A 276 -7.68 -17.21 2.40
C GLY A 276 -9.08 -16.71 2.80
N GLU A 277 -9.16 -15.69 3.64
CA GLU A 277 -10.39 -15.02 4.03
C GLU A 277 -10.89 -13.98 3.01
N CYS A 278 -10.09 -13.56 2.04
CA CYS A 278 -10.42 -12.50 1.08
C CYS A 278 -11.77 -12.72 0.35
N PRO A 279 -12.16 -13.96 -0.05
CA PRO A 279 -13.47 -14.21 -0.65
C PRO A 279 -14.68 -13.87 0.24
N GLU A 280 -14.48 -13.72 1.55
CA GLU A 280 -15.53 -13.45 2.53
C GLU A 280 -15.42 -12.06 3.17
N ARG A 281 -14.34 -11.31 2.89
CA ARG A 281 -14.05 -10.02 3.52
C ARG A 281 -14.70 -8.87 2.75
N PRO A 282 -15.51 -8.01 3.40
CA PRO A 282 -16.16 -6.87 2.73
C PRO A 282 -15.19 -5.95 1.98
N PHE A 283 -13.99 -5.72 2.52
CA PHE A 283 -12.95 -4.88 1.90
C PHE A 283 -11.99 -5.68 1.00
N CYS A 284 -12.35 -6.88 0.55
CA CYS A 284 -11.55 -7.66 -0.40
C CYS A 284 -12.41 -8.05 -1.60
N GLN A 285 -12.61 -9.33 -1.89
CA GLN A 285 -13.34 -9.74 -3.10
C GLN A 285 -14.79 -9.20 -3.14
N PRO A 286 -15.64 -9.39 -2.12
CA PRO A 286 -16.97 -8.79 -2.09
C PRO A 286 -16.98 -7.29 -2.38
N GLY A 287 -16.03 -6.53 -1.83
CA GLY A 287 -15.93 -5.09 -2.05
C GLY A 287 -15.54 -4.71 -3.47
N LEU A 288 -14.59 -5.44 -4.06
CA LEU A 288 -14.22 -5.26 -5.47
C LEU A 288 -15.41 -5.55 -6.41
N GLU A 289 -16.21 -6.57 -6.07
CA GLU A 289 -17.42 -6.92 -6.83
C GLU A 289 -18.53 -5.88 -6.66
N GLU A 290 -18.83 -5.46 -5.42
CA GLU A 290 -19.96 -4.57 -5.11
C GLU A 290 -19.68 -3.10 -5.47
N THR A 291 -18.47 -2.60 -5.21
CA THR A 291 -18.09 -1.20 -5.44
C THR A 291 -17.70 -0.96 -6.89
N TYR A 292 -16.86 -1.83 -7.45
CA TYR A 292 -16.28 -1.62 -8.78
C TYR A 292 -16.96 -2.42 -9.89
N GLY A 293 -17.71 -3.48 -9.56
CA GLY A 293 -18.27 -4.38 -10.57
C GLY A 293 -17.23 -5.30 -11.20
N LEU A 294 -16.10 -5.54 -10.52
CA LEU A 294 -15.13 -6.55 -10.95
C LEU A 294 -15.73 -7.93 -10.77
N GLU A 295 -15.43 -8.85 -11.69
CA GLU A 295 -15.80 -10.26 -11.58
C GLU A 295 -14.54 -11.12 -11.74
N PHE A 296 -14.47 -12.24 -11.00
CA PHE A 296 -13.29 -13.10 -10.96
C PHE A 296 -13.56 -14.51 -11.48
N ALA A 297 -12.69 -14.99 -12.38
CA ALA A 297 -12.68 -16.37 -12.87
C ALA A 297 -12.28 -17.37 -11.77
N GLY A 298 -11.48 -16.90 -10.82
CA GLY A 298 -10.97 -17.72 -9.71
C GLY A 298 -10.23 -16.89 -8.68
N PHE A 299 -9.98 -17.55 -7.54
CA PHE A 299 -9.23 -17.01 -6.41
C PHE A 299 -8.07 -17.95 -6.09
N GLN A 300 -6.89 -17.39 -5.82
CA GLN A 300 -5.71 -18.10 -5.35
C GLN A 300 -5.36 -17.66 -3.93
N GLU A 301 -5.42 -18.61 -2.99
CA GLU A 301 -5.02 -18.40 -1.60
C GLU A 301 -3.49 -18.23 -1.48
N LEU A 302 -3.08 -17.11 -0.90
CA LEU A 302 -1.70 -16.64 -0.76
C LEU A 302 -1.52 -15.97 0.63
N ASP A 303 -0.36 -15.38 0.91
CA ASP A 303 -0.14 -14.57 2.10
C ASP A 303 -0.72 -13.15 1.95
N ALA A 304 -1.06 -12.48 3.05
CA ALA A 304 -1.57 -11.10 3.01
C ALA A 304 -0.46 -10.14 2.59
N GLY A 305 -0.46 -9.70 1.32
CA GLY A 305 0.51 -8.76 0.76
C GLY A 305 1.98 -9.20 0.78
N GLY A 306 2.26 -10.44 1.17
CA GLY A 306 3.61 -10.93 1.40
C GLY A 306 4.32 -11.44 0.14
N PRO A 307 5.49 -12.08 0.31
CA PRO A 307 6.28 -12.58 -0.80
C PRO A 307 5.57 -13.57 -1.73
N LEU A 308 4.60 -14.36 -1.25
CA LEU A 308 3.89 -15.30 -2.13
C LEU A 308 2.92 -14.57 -3.04
N THR A 309 2.18 -13.59 -2.52
CA THR A 309 1.27 -12.75 -3.31
C THR A 309 2.03 -11.97 -4.38
N LYS A 310 3.12 -11.30 -4.01
CA LYS A 310 3.96 -10.56 -4.97
C LYS A 310 4.52 -11.47 -6.05
N ALA A 311 5.06 -12.63 -5.67
CA ALA A 311 5.60 -13.58 -6.64
C ALA A 311 4.52 -14.14 -7.57
N ALA A 312 3.30 -14.36 -7.09
CA ALA A 312 2.20 -14.84 -7.92
C ALA A 312 1.76 -13.78 -8.95
N ILE A 313 1.69 -12.50 -8.55
CA ILE A 313 1.41 -11.39 -9.48
C ILE A 313 2.53 -11.31 -10.53
N GLN A 314 3.80 -11.28 -10.09
CA GLN A 314 4.95 -11.16 -10.98
C GLN A 314 5.08 -12.32 -11.98
N GLN A 315 4.71 -13.53 -11.57
CA GLN A 315 4.72 -14.71 -12.44
C GLN A 315 3.49 -14.82 -13.36
N GLY A 316 2.52 -13.91 -13.24
CA GLY A 316 1.26 -13.99 -13.98
C GLY A 316 0.41 -15.20 -13.57
N GLU A 317 0.49 -15.63 -12.31
CA GLU A 317 -0.42 -16.64 -11.76
C GLU A 317 -1.77 -16.03 -11.37
N VAL A 318 -1.76 -14.77 -10.94
CA VAL A 318 -2.95 -13.96 -10.62
C VAL A 318 -2.90 -12.64 -11.40
N SER A 319 -4.07 -12.11 -11.77
CA SER A 319 -4.19 -10.83 -12.48
C SER A 319 -4.03 -9.64 -11.53
N LEU A 320 -4.66 -9.76 -10.36
CA LEU A 320 -4.76 -8.74 -9.32
C LEU A 320 -4.47 -9.41 -7.97
N GLY A 321 -3.67 -8.78 -7.11
CA GLY A 321 -3.41 -9.31 -5.77
C GLY A 321 -3.49 -8.27 -4.66
N LEU A 322 -3.97 -8.69 -3.49
CA LEU A 322 -3.99 -7.84 -2.30
C LEU A 322 -2.55 -7.61 -1.78
N VAL A 323 -2.16 -6.35 -1.66
CA VAL A 323 -0.89 -5.88 -1.09
C VAL A 323 -1.13 -4.80 -0.04
N PHE A 324 -0.07 -4.31 0.59
CA PHE A 324 -0.10 -3.09 1.40
C PHE A 324 0.47 -1.93 0.59
N SER A 325 -0.16 -0.76 0.68
CA SER A 325 0.13 0.42 -0.15
C SER A 325 1.52 1.00 0.09
N SER A 326 2.05 0.89 1.30
CA SER A 326 3.38 1.38 1.67
C SER A 326 4.47 0.29 1.66
N ASP A 327 4.18 -0.91 1.15
CA ASP A 327 5.12 -2.02 1.20
C ASP A 327 6.38 -1.72 0.38
N GLY A 328 7.55 -1.80 1.02
CA GLY A 328 8.83 -1.48 0.37
C GLY A 328 9.20 -2.33 -0.84
N ALA A 329 8.56 -3.50 -1.04
CA ALA A 329 8.75 -4.27 -2.27
C ALA A 329 8.08 -3.64 -3.51
N LEU A 330 7.26 -2.60 -3.32
CA LEU A 330 6.67 -1.80 -4.40
C LEU A 330 7.61 -0.70 -4.91
N ALA A 331 8.74 -0.46 -4.23
CA ALA A 331 9.69 0.57 -4.63
C ALA A 331 10.18 0.32 -6.06
N GLN A 332 10.07 1.34 -6.90
CA GLN A 332 10.55 1.29 -8.29
C GLN A 332 12.07 1.48 -8.28
N GLY A 333 12.81 0.53 -8.87
CA GLY A 333 14.28 0.57 -8.96
C GLY A 333 14.82 1.47 -10.07
#